data_AF-A0A0D8L3I4-F1
#
_entry.id   AF-A0A0D8L3I4-F1
#
_cell.length_a   1.000
_cell.length_b   1.000
_cell.length_c   1.000
_cell.angle_alpha   90.00
_cell.angle_beta   90.00
_cell.angle_gamma   90.00
#
_symmetry.space_group_name_H-M   'P 1'
#
loop_
_entity.id
_entity.type
_entity.pdbx_description
1 polymer ?
#
loop_
_entity_poly.entity_id
_entity_poly.type
_entity_poly.pdbx_seq_one_letter_code
_entity_poly.pdbx_strand_id
1 'polypeptide(L)'
;MERVTLMNTEIIGQRYFQKTDGSVVCIFIMPMNEHSWESEVQAGWTPLSEEKALEIANPPPTKEQLIEQAEAQKQFLIAEVHAETQILQTKLSLKRIKPAELKLLNTWLDYLDLLEAVDTSLAPDIDWPQKKQSSNS
;
A
#
# COMPACT_ATOMS: atom_id res chain seq x y z
N MET A 1 -12.93 -51.79 -2.92
CA MET A 1 -13.02 -50.33 -3.06
C MET A 1 -12.25 -49.73 -1.91
N GLU A 2 -11.02 -49.26 -2.16
CA GLU A 2 -10.25 -48.52 -1.17
C GLU A 2 -10.97 -47.21 -0.87
N ARG A 3 -11.21 -46.93 0.41
CA ARG A 3 -11.70 -45.63 0.84
C ARG A 3 -10.57 -44.63 0.59
N VAL A 4 -10.79 -43.70 -0.34
CA VAL A 4 -9.94 -42.52 -0.47
C VAL A 4 -10.18 -41.70 0.80
N THR A 5 -9.28 -41.81 1.76
CA THR A 5 -9.26 -40.93 2.93
C THR A 5 -8.95 -39.53 2.40
N LEU A 6 -9.94 -38.64 2.42
CA LEU A 6 -9.71 -37.22 2.22
C LEU A 6 -8.76 -36.75 3.33
N MET A 7 -7.55 -36.34 2.95
CA MET A 7 -6.61 -35.74 3.90
C MET A 7 -7.21 -34.41 4.35
N ASN A 8 -7.53 -34.28 5.63
CA ASN A 8 -8.02 -33.03 6.19
C ASN A 8 -6.86 -32.03 6.28
N THR A 9 -6.93 -30.95 5.49
CA THR A 9 -5.90 -29.90 5.39
C THR A 9 -6.27 -28.63 6.17
N GLU A 10 -7.28 -28.70 7.04
CA GLU A 10 -7.65 -27.60 7.92
C GLU A 10 -6.47 -27.21 8.84
N ILE A 11 -6.17 -25.92 8.89
CA ILE A 11 -5.14 -25.37 9.79
C ILE A 11 -5.76 -25.19 11.17
N ILE A 12 -5.28 -25.95 12.15
CA ILE A 12 -5.72 -25.91 13.56
C ILE A 12 -4.76 -25.10 14.45
N GLY A 13 -3.60 -24.70 13.92
CA GLY A 13 -2.65 -23.85 14.64
C GLY A 13 -1.48 -23.38 13.78
N GLN A 14 -0.78 -22.37 14.27
CA GLN A 14 0.42 -21.83 13.64
C GLN A 14 1.51 -21.62 14.71
N ARG A 15 2.76 -21.90 14.32
CA ARG A 15 3.95 -21.67 15.16
C ARG A 15 5.02 -21.01 14.32
N TYR A 16 5.62 -19.95 14.85
CA TYR A 16 6.62 -19.17 14.14
C TYR A 16 7.99 -19.36 14.77
N PHE A 17 9.02 -19.42 13.93
CA PHE A 17 10.39 -19.55 14.35
C PHE A 17 11.30 -18.64 13.52
N GLN A 18 12.32 -18.08 14.14
CA GLN A 18 13.44 -17.47 13.45
C GLN A 18 14.51 -18.53 13.19
N LYS A 19 14.99 -18.60 11.95
CA LYS A 19 16.13 -19.43 11.57
C LYS A 19 17.43 -18.74 11.93
N THR A 20 18.52 -19.49 11.84
CA THR A 20 19.88 -18.98 12.10
C THR A 20 20.34 -17.89 11.14
N ASP A 21 19.80 -17.85 9.93
CA ASP A 21 20.06 -16.78 8.93
C ASP A 21 19.19 -15.52 9.14
N GLY A 22 18.36 -15.50 10.18
CA GLY A 22 17.46 -14.40 10.53
C GLY A 22 16.08 -14.48 9.85
N SER A 23 15.88 -15.36 8.87
CA SER A 23 14.58 -15.53 8.20
C SER A 23 13.54 -16.18 9.10
N VAL A 24 12.26 -15.94 8.82
CA VAL A 24 11.14 -16.51 9.56
C VAL A 24 10.56 -17.72 8.84
N VAL A 25 10.16 -18.73 9.60
CA VAL A 25 9.36 -19.86 9.13
C VAL A 25 8.09 -19.99 9.96
N CYS A 26 6.97 -20.26 9.28
CA CYS A 26 5.70 -20.61 9.89
C CYS A 26 5.47 -22.11 9.67
N ILE A 27 5.24 -22.85 10.75
CA ILE A 27 4.77 -24.23 10.70
C ILE A 27 3.25 -24.21 10.86
N PHE A 28 2.55 -24.68 9.82
CA PHE A 28 1.11 -24.89 9.87
C PHE A 28 0.83 -26.22 10.57
N ILE A 29 0.07 -26.17 11.65
CA ILE A 29 -0.40 -27.33 12.37
C ILE A 29 -1.76 -27.70 11.80
N MET A 30 -1.86 -28.93 11.32
CA MET A 30 -3.05 -29.59 10.79
C MET A 30 -3.30 -30.89 11.58
N PRO A 31 -4.50 -31.49 11.53
CA PRO A 31 -4.79 -32.73 12.27
C PRO A 31 -3.80 -33.87 11.98
N MET A 32 -3.19 -33.90 10.80
CA MET A 32 -2.24 -34.94 10.41
C MET A 32 -0.83 -34.80 11.01
N ASN A 33 -0.44 -33.60 11.47
CA ASN A 33 0.85 -33.35 12.13
C ASN A 33 0.70 -32.74 13.53
N GLU A 34 -0.51 -32.70 14.10
CA GLU A 34 -0.80 -32.13 15.43
C GLU A 34 0.12 -32.68 16.53
N HIS A 35 0.46 -33.97 16.47
CA HIS A 35 1.31 -34.64 17.45
C HIS A 35 2.77 -34.82 16.99
N SER A 36 3.14 -34.25 15.85
CA SER A 36 4.48 -34.43 15.25
C SER A 36 5.11 -33.15 14.70
N TRP A 37 4.42 -32.01 14.70
CA TRP A 37 4.91 -30.76 14.11
C TRP A 37 6.21 -30.28 14.78
N GLU A 38 6.45 -30.61 16.07
CA GLU A 38 7.71 -30.27 16.73
C GLU A 38 8.93 -30.92 16.06
N SER A 39 8.75 -32.05 15.37
CA SER A 39 9.84 -32.70 14.62
C SER A 39 10.29 -31.91 13.38
N GLU A 40 9.48 -30.95 12.93
CA GLU A 40 9.82 -30.05 11.82
C GLU A 40 10.76 -28.91 12.26
N VAL A 41 10.90 -28.67 13.58
CA VAL A 41 11.77 -27.63 14.14
C VAL A 41 13.23 -28.07 14.06
N GLN A 42 14.06 -27.28 13.38
CA GLN A 42 15.49 -27.59 13.22
C GLN A 42 16.34 -26.97 14.33
N ALA A 43 17.52 -27.55 14.55
CA ALA A 43 18.48 -27.04 15.52
C ALA A 43 18.86 -25.58 15.21
N GLY A 44 18.86 -24.74 16.24
CA GLY A 44 19.17 -23.31 16.11
C GLY A 44 17.98 -22.42 15.73
N TRP A 45 16.79 -22.99 15.52
CA TRP A 45 15.56 -22.19 15.38
C TRP A 45 15.09 -21.68 16.73
N THR A 46 14.72 -20.41 16.80
CA THR A 46 14.20 -19.78 18.02
C THR A 46 12.72 -19.45 17.85
N PRO A 47 11.83 -19.85 18.78
CA PRO A 47 10.40 -19.56 18.68
C PRO A 47 10.14 -18.05 18.71
N LEU A 48 9.18 -17.61 17.90
CA LEU A 48 8.70 -16.23 17.80
C LEU A 48 7.20 -16.16 18.10
N SER A 49 6.77 -14.98 18.55
CA SER A 49 5.35 -14.63 18.48
C SER A 49 4.98 -14.29 17.04
N GLU A 50 3.69 -14.33 16.72
CA GLU A 50 3.18 -13.94 15.40
C GLU A 50 3.57 -12.49 15.06
N GLU A 51 3.50 -11.58 16.03
CA GLU A 51 3.82 -10.17 15.83
C GLU A 51 5.28 -9.99 15.40
N LYS A 52 6.22 -10.63 16.10
CA LYS A 52 7.65 -10.59 15.73
C LYS A 52 7.92 -11.26 14.39
N ALA A 53 7.22 -12.35 14.11
CA ALA A 53 7.32 -13.04 12.82
C ALA A 53 6.90 -12.12 11.66
N LEU A 54 5.79 -11.39 11.84
CA LEU A 54 5.29 -10.42 10.87
C LEU A 54 6.22 -9.21 10.74
N GLU A 55 6.79 -8.70 11.83
CA GLU A 55 7.77 -7.60 11.79
C GLU A 55 9.01 -7.94 10.97
N ILE A 56 9.53 -9.17 11.11
CA ILE A 56 10.72 -9.61 10.36
C ILE A 56 10.35 -9.90 8.89
N ALA A 57 9.21 -10.54 8.65
CA ALA A 57 8.77 -10.88 7.30
C ALA A 57 8.37 -9.64 6.49
N ASN A 58 7.79 -8.63 7.15
CA ASN A 58 7.31 -7.39 6.56
C ASN A 58 7.87 -6.21 7.36
N PRO A 59 9.17 -5.89 7.20
CA PRO A 59 9.75 -4.76 7.91
C PRO A 59 9.02 -3.47 7.54
N PRO A 60 8.89 -2.53 8.49
CA PRO A 60 8.32 -1.22 8.17
C PRO A 60 9.13 -0.55 7.05
N PRO A 61 8.47 0.22 6.16
CA PRO A 61 9.18 0.93 5.10
C PRO A 61 10.28 1.83 5.65
N THR A 62 11.41 1.91 4.94
CA THR A 62 12.45 2.87 5.28
C THR A 62 11.99 4.30 4.98
N LYS A 63 12.66 5.29 5.57
CA LYS A 63 12.40 6.70 5.25
C LYS A 63 12.51 6.97 3.75
N GLU A 64 13.50 6.39 3.07
CA GLU A 64 13.68 6.52 1.62
C GLU A 64 12.50 5.93 0.84
N GLN A 65 12.02 4.74 1.24
CA GLN A 65 10.84 4.13 0.63
C GLN A 65 9.57 4.95 0.85
N LEU A 66 9.43 5.58 2.03
CA LEU A 66 8.31 6.48 2.31
C LEU A 66 8.35 7.74 1.43
N ILE A 67 9.55 8.30 1.23
CA ILE A 67 9.74 9.45 0.32
C ILE A 67 9.42 9.06 -1.13
N GLU A 68 9.89 7.90 -1.58
CA GLU A 68 9.60 7.39 -2.94
C GLU A 68 8.10 7.17 -3.15
N GLN A 69 7.41 6.58 -2.17
CA GLN A 69 5.95 6.42 -2.19
C GLN A 69 5.23 7.77 -2.23
N ALA A 70 5.67 8.75 -1.43
CA ALA A 70 5.10 10.09 -1.44
C ALA A 70 5.32 10.80 -2.78
N GLU A 71 6.49 10.66 -3.40
CA GLU A 71 6.76 11.21 -4.73
C GLU A 71 5.87 10.56 -5.80
N ALA A 72 5.72 9.23 -5.76
CA ALA A 72 4.82 8.53 -6.66
C ALA A 72 3.36 9.01 -6.52
N GLN A 73 2.91 9.25 -5.28
CA GLN A 73 1.59 9.82 -5.01
C GLN A 73 1.45 11.24 -5.56
N LYS A 74 2.46 12.11 -5.36
CA LYS A 74 2.47 13.47 -5.90
C LYS A 74 2.34 13.46 -7.42
N GLN A 75 3.13 12.63 -8.11
CA GLN A 75 3.08 12.51 -9.56
C GLN A 75 1.74 11.95 -10.06
N PHE A 76 1.15 11.00 -9.34
CA PHE A 76 -0.20 10.49 -9.66
C PHE A 76 -1.26 11.59 -9.59
N LEU A 77 -1.24 12.41 -8.53
CA LEU A 77 -2.21 13.50 -8.36
C LEU A 77 -2.02 14.61 -9.41
N ILE A 78 -0.77 14.95 -9.74
CA ILE A 78 -0.46 15.90 -10.82
C ILE A 78 -0.98 15.38 -12.17
N ALA A 79 -0.80 14.09 -12.45
CA ALA A 79 -1.33 13.46 -13.65
C ALA A 79 -2.87 13.50 -13.71
N GLU A 80 -3.56 13.33 -12.57
CA GLU A 80 -5.02 13.54 -12.48
C GLU A 80 -5.40 14.98 -12.89
N VAL A 81 -4.70 16.00 -12.36
CA VAL A 81 -4.97 17.40 -12.73
C VAL A 81 -4.83 17.60 -14.24
N HIS A 82 -3.77 17.07 -14.85
CA HIS A 82 -3.55 17.20 -16.29
C HIS A 82 -4.67 16.53 -17.10
N ALA A 83 -5.11 15.34 -16.70
CA ALA A 83 -6.22 14.65 -17.35
C ALA A 83 -7.53 15.45 -17.27
N GLU A 84 -7.85 15.97 -16.09
CA GLU A 84 -9.09 16.71 -15.81
C GLU A 84 -9.13 18.10 -16.49
N THR A 85 -7.96 18.73 -16.63
CA THR A 85 -7.86 20.09 -17.22
C THR A 85 -7.69 20.11 -18.73
N GLN A 86 -7.37 18.97 -19.38
CA GLN A 86 -7.02 18.91 -20.81
C GLN A 86 -8.06 19.57 -21.72
N ILE A 87 -9.35 19.23 -21.55
CA ILE A 87 -10.43 19.79 -22.37
C ILE A 87 -10.72 21.25 -22.03
N LEU A 88 -10.56 21.64 -20.77
CA LEU A 88 -10.78 23.01 -20.31
C LEU A 88 -9.72 23.94 -20.91
N GLN A 89 -8.45 23.53 -20.87
CA GLN A 89 -7.35 24.23 -21.53
C GLN A 89 -7.58 24.34 -23.05
N THR A 90 -8.05 23.27 -23.70
CA THR A 90 -8.41 23.30 -25.12
C THR A 90 -9.52 24.32 -25.43
N LYS A 91 -10.59 24.33 -24.63
CA LYS A 91 -11.67 25.32 -24.77
C LYS A 91 -11.19 26.75 -24.54
N LEU A 92 -10.29 26.96 -23.56
CA LEU A 92 -9.69 28.26 -23.28
C LEU A 92 -8.88 28.76 -24.49
N SER A 93 -8.00 27.93 -25.04
CA SER A 93 -7.17 28.25 -26.22
C SER A 93 -8.00 28.59 -27.46
N LEU A 94 -9.14 27.92 -27.63
CA LEU A 94 -10.09 28.20 -28.72
C LEU A 94 -11.03 29.39 -28.43
N LYS A 95 -10.91 30.04 -27.27
CA LYS A 95 -11.81 31.12 -26.80
C LYS A 95 -13.28 30.68 -26.72
N ARG A 96 -13.52 29.41 -26.38
CA ARG A 96 -14.87 28.77 -26.27
C ARG A 96 -15.25 28.40 -24.84
N ILE A 97 -14.38 28.65 -23.86
CA ILE A 97 -14.60 28.29 -22.46
C ILE A 97 -15.76 29.11 -21.86
N LYS A 98 -16.64 28.46 -21.11
CA LYS A 98 -17.72 29.14 -20.37
C LYS A 98 -17.20 29.69 -19.03
N PRO A 99 -17.84 30.70 -18.43
CA PRO A 99 -17.42 31.25 -17.13
C PRO A 99 -17.30 30.20 -16.01
N ALA A 100 -18.25 29.25 -15.92
CA ALA A 100 -18.21 28.18 -14.92
C ALA A 100 -17.04 27.19 -15.17
N GLU A 101 -16.75 26.89 -16.43
CA GLU A 101 -15.62 26.02 -16.83
C GLU A 101 -14.27 26.68 -16.54
N LEU A 102 -14.17 28.00 -16.74
CA LEU A 102 -12.98 28.77 -16.39
C LEU A 102 -12.74 28.79 -14.88
N LYS A 103 -13.81 28.95 -14.08
CA LYS A 103 -13.71 28.85 -12.62
C LYS A 103 -13.21 27.46 -12.19
N LEU A 104 -13.74 26.39 -12.80
CA LEU A 104 -13.28 25.03 -12.55
C LEU A 104 -11.81 24.84 -12.94
N LEU A 105 -11.40 25.34 -14.10
CA LEU A 105 -10.01 25.27 -14.53
C LEU A 105 -9.08 25.95 -13.52
N ASN A 106 -9.43 27.13 -13.04
CA ASN A 106 -8.63 27.83 -12.03
C ASN A 106 -8.55 27.04 -10.71
N THR A 107 -9.65 26.46 -10.23
CA THR A 107 -9.63 25.61 -9.02
C THR A 107 -8.66 24.42 -9.17
N TRP A 108 -8.59 23.81 -10.35
CA TRP A 108 -7.66 22.73 -10.63
C TRP A 108 -6.21 23.20 -10.69
N LEU A 109 -5.95 24.38 -11.25
CA LEU A 109 -4.61 24.97 -11.27
C LEU A 109 -4.15 25.40 -9.88
N ASP A 110 -5.03 25.98 -9.05
CA ASP A 110 -4.72 26.28 -7.65
C ASP A 110 -4.34 24.98 -6.89
N TYR A 111 -5.03 23.87 -7.18
CA TYR A 111 -4.69 22.57 -6.61
C TYR A 111 -3.34 22.04 -7.12
N LEU A 112 -3.02 22.24 -8.41
CA LEU A 112 -1.72 21.89 -8.97
C LEU A 112 -0.59 22.62 -8.25
N ASP A 113 -0.71 23.94 -8.06
CA ASP A 113 0.28 24.76 -7.36
C ASP A 113 0.52 24.25 -5.92
N LEU A 114 -0.55 23.87 -5.23
CA LEU A 114 -0.46 23.27 -3.89
C LEU A 114 0.25 21.92 -3.93
N LEU A 115 -0.04 21.07 -4.92
CA LEU A 115 0.64 19.78 -5.07
C LEU A 115 2.13 19.95 -5.38
N GLU A 116 2.49 20.86 -6.29
CA GLU A 116 3.87 21.15 -6.66
C GLU A 116 4.69 21.64 -5.45
N ALA A 117 4.06 22.38 -4.54
CA ALA A 117 4.67 22.86 -3.30
C ALA A 117 4.83 21.78 -2.21
N VAL A 118 4.24 20.58 -2.34
CA VAL A 118 4.39 19.51 -1.36
C VAL A 118 5.84 19.05 -1.26
N ASP A 119 6.41 19.09 -0.06
CA ASP A 119 7.72 18.52 0.28
C ASP A 119 7.58 17.05 0.67
N THR A 120 7.93 16.15 -0.25
CA THR A 120 7.84 14.70 -0.07
C THR A 120 8.89 14.15 0.91
N SER A 121 9.92 14.93 1.24
CA SER A 121 10.92 14.55 2.25
C SER A 121 10.32 14.45 3.66
N LEU A 122 9.14 15.03 3.89
CA LEU A 122 8.41 14.98 5.17
C LEU A 122 7.69 13.65 5.41
N ALA A 123 7.63 12.73 4.43
CA ALA A 123 6.92 11.46 4.56
C ALA A 123 7.31 10.67 5.84
N PRO A 124 6.35 10.09 6.58
CA PRO A 124 4.93 9.95 6.24
C PRO A 124 4.07 11.15 6.63
N ASP A 125 4.65 12.15 7.31
CA ASP A 125 3.94 13.29 7.91
C ASP A 125 3.71 14.42 6.89
N ILE A 126 2.92 14.13 5.85
CA ILE A 126 2.58 15.08 4.78
C ILE A 126 1.10 15.45 4.85
N ASP A 127 0.83 16.75 4.97
CA ASP A 127 -0.51 17.32 4.83
C ASP A 127 -0.88 17.44 3.34
N TRP A 128 -1.44 16.37 2.78
CA TRP A 128 -1.84 16.35 1.37
C TRP A 128 -2.94 17.37 1.06
N PRO A 129 -2.74 18.25 0.06
CA PRO A 129 -3.76 19.17 -0.39
C PRO A 129 -5.05 18.43 -0.75
N GLN A 130 -6.20 19.00 -0.39
CA GLN A 130 -7.50 18.41 -0.69
C GLN A 130 -8.08 18.99 -1.96
N LYS A 131 -8.49 18.11 -2.88
CA LYS A 131 -9.24 18.48 -4.08
C LYS A 131 -10.51 19.23 -3.67
N LYS A 132 -10.58 20.52 -4.00
CA LYS A 132 -11.81 21.29 -3.86
C LYS A 132 -12.75 20.85 -4.96
N GLN A 133 -13.76 20.05 -4.62
CA GLN A 133 -14.86 19.81 -5.55
C GLN A 133 -15.56 21.15 -5.80
N SER A 134 -15.61 21.58 -7.05
CA SER A 134 -16.51 22.66 -7.43
C SER A 134 -17.94 22.16 -7.20
N SER A 135 -18.60 22.69 -6.16
CA SER A 135 -20.02 22.48 -5.94
C SER A 135 -20.76 22.88 -7.22
N ASN A 136 -21.33 21.91 -7.91
CA ASN A 136 -22.34 22.18 -8.94
C ASN A 136 -23.58 22.67 -8.19
N SER A 137 -23.73 23.99 -8.06
CA SER A 137 -24.97 24.68 -7.72
C SER A 137 -25.40 25.53 -8.90
#